data_AF-A0A9X1ZUN4-F1
#
_entry.id   AF-A0A9X1ZUN4-F1
#
_cell.length_a   1.000
_cell.length_b   1.000
_cell.length_c   1.000
_cell.angle_alpha   90.00
_cell.angle_beta   90.00
_cell.angle_gamma   90.00
#
_symmetry.space_group_name_H-M   'P 1'
#
loop_
_entity.id
_entity.type
_entity.pdbx_description
1 polymer ?
#
loop_
_entity_poly.entity_id
_entity_poly.type
_entity_poly.pdbx_seq_one_letter_code
_entity_poly.pdbx_strand_id
1 'polypeptide(L)'
;MSFSDLFGSGEHLRNLSHFAAIVNLAAVDGDINEAEESLLRRFARKLDITESEYEKVLENPKAYPLTPSHDTERRLERLHDLFRIIFADHLIDDEEAELIKRYAIGLGFSNHASDAIIKRSIQIFGGQISFEDYQYLLEKED
;
A
#
# COMPACT_ATOMS: atom_id res chain seq x y z
N MET A 1 -26.72 -4.92 -4.07
CA MET A 1 -25.65 -5.53 -3.26
C MET A 1 -24.56 -4.50 -3.14
N SER A 2 -24.28 -4.04 -1.92
CA SER A 2 -23.16 -3.12 -1.67
C SER A 2 -21.84 -3.90 -1.74
N PHE A 3 -20.75 -3.23 -2.12
CA PHE A 3 -19.40 -3.80 -2.06
C PHE A 3 -19.07 -4.35 -0.66
N SER A 4 -19.63 -3.73 0.38
CA SER A 4 -19.49 -4.17 1.78
C SER A 4 -20.20 -5.48 2.11
N ASP A 5 -21.21 -5.89 1.34
CA ASP A 5 -22.00 -7.10 1.63
C ASP A 5 -21.32 -8.39 1.14
N LEU A 6 -20.28 -8.26 0.30
CA LEU A 6 -19.62 -9.38 -0.38
C LEU A 6 -18.34 -9.88 0.32
N PHE A 7 -17.76 -9.12 1.25
CA PHE A 7 -16.44 -9.39 1.81
C PHE A 7 -16.43 -9.17 3.32
N GLY A 8 -15.67 -10.00 4.05
CA GLY A 8 -15.68 -10.16 5.50
C GLY A 8 -15.28 -8.93 6.34
N SER A 9 -14.67 -9.16 7.51
CA SER A 9 -14.37 -8.13 8.53
C SER A 9 -13.72 -6.85 7.97
N GLY A 10 -13.84 -5.74 8.72
CA GLY A 10 -13.33 -4.43 8.27
C GLY A 10 -11.82 -4.38 7.95
N GLU A 11 -11.02 -5.30 8.50
CA GLU A 11 -9.60 -5.45 8.15
C GLU A 11 -9.41 -6.00 6.73
N HIS A 12 -10.11 -7.08 6.38
CA HIS A 12 -10.02 -7.70 5.05
C HIS A 12 -10.47 -6.75 3.94
N LEU A 13 -11.56 -6.00 4.20
CA LEU A 13 -12.04 -4.95 3.29
C LEU A 13 -10.99 -3.86 3.05
N ARG A 14 -10.22 -3.47 4.07
CA ARG A 14 -9.11 -2.52 3.92
C ARG A 14 -7.99 -3.11 3.09
N ASN A 15 -7.61 -4.37 3.34
CA ASN A 15 -6.58 -5.06 2.56
C ASN A 15 -6.95 -5.14 1.08
N LEU A 16 -8.20 -5.52 0.79
CA LEU A 16 -8.73 -5.53 -0.57
C LEU A 16 -8.73 -4.14 -1.21
N SER A 17 -9.05 -3.08 -0.45
CA SER A 17 -8.97 -1.69 -0.94
C SER A 17 -7.54 -1.29 -1.29
N HIS A 18 -6.55 -1.69 -0.49
CA HIS A 18 -5.13 -1.46 -0.81
C HIS A 18 -4.72 -2.23 -2.06
N PHE A 19 -5.04 -3.51 -2.13
CA PHE A 19 -4.71 -4.37 -3.26
C PHE A 19 -5.31 -3.83 -4.56
N ALA A 20 -6.59 -3.46 -4.55
CA ALA A 20 -7.27 -2.95 -5.74
C ALA A 20 -6.69 -1.63 -6.25
N ALA A 21 -6.29 -0.74 -5.35
CA ALA A 21 -5.58 0.48 -5.72
C ALA A 21 -4.20 0.20 -6.33
N ILE A 22 -3.47 -0.78 -5.81
CA ILE A 22 -2.17 -1.21 -6.36
C ILE A 22 -2.34 -1.78 -7.77
N VAL A 23 -3.32 -2.66 -8.00
CA VAL A 23 -3.63 -3.21 -9.33
C VAL A 23 -4.03 -2.11 -10.30
N ASN A 24 -4.86 -1.16 -9.86
CA ASN A 24 -5.25 0.00 -10.67
C ASN A 24 -4.02 0.77 -11.16
N LEU A 25 -3.07 1.07 -10.25
CA LEU A 25 -1.84 1.79 -10.57
C LEU A 25 -0.91 1.02 -11.49
N ALA A 26 -0.82 -0.31 -11.33
CA ALA A 26 -0.04 -1.16 -12.24
C ALA A 26 -0.63 -1.16 -13.66
N ALA A 27 -1.96 -1.16 -13.79
CA ALA A 27 -2.66 -1.19 -15.08
C ALA A 27 -2.77 0.19 -15.79
N VAL A 28 -2.17 1.26 -15.26
CA VAL A 28 -2.26 2.61 -15.87
C VAL A 28 -1.53 2.68 -17.20
N ASP A 29 -0.36 2.03 -17.30
CA ASP A 29 0.51 2.11 -18.47
C ASP A 29 0.17 1.10 -19.58
N GLY A 30 -0.82 0.23 -19.35
CA GLY A 30 -1.27 -0.78 -20.31
C GLY A 30 -1.63 -2.11 -19.65
N ASP A 31 -1.52 -3.18 -20.43
CA ASP A 31 -1.74 -4.55 -19.95
C ASP A 31 -0.63 -4.95 -18.96
N ILE A 32 -1.03 -5.59 -17.87
CA ILE A 32 -0.13 -6.12 -16.84
C ILE A 32 0.76 -7.20 -17.46
N ASN A 33 2.07 -7.00 -17.40
CA ASN A 33 3.03 -7.99 -17.90
C ASN A 33 3.38 -9.08 -16.85
N GLU A 34 4.14 -10.10 -17.24
CA GLU A 34 4.49 -11.22 -16.34
C GLU A 34 5.24 -10.79 -15.07
N ALA A 35 6.11 -9.78 -15.15
CA ALA A 35 6.84 -9.27 -13.99
C ALA A 35 5.91 -8.51 -13.04
N GLU A 36 5.01 -7.69 -13.58
CA GLU A 36 3.98 -7.00 -12.80
C GLU A 36 2.99 -7.98 -12.17
N GLU A 37 2.57 -9.02 -12.89
CA GLU A 37 1.70 -10.06 -12.33
C GLU A 37 2.38 -10.77 -11.15
N SER A 38 3.66 -11.11 -11.28
CA SER A 38 4.44 -11.71 -10.19
C SER A 38 4.50 -10.80 -8.96
N LEU A 39 4.71 -9.50 -9.17
CA LEU A 39 4.68 -8.47 -8.13
C LEU A 39 3.29 -8.36 -7.47
N LEU A 40 2.22 -8.30 -8.26
CA LEU A 40 0.84 -8.26 -7.75
C LEU A 40 0.50 -9.53 -6.95
N ARG A 41 0.95 -10.71 -7.36
CA ARG A 41 0.77 -11.95 -6.60
C ARG A 41 1.49 -11.94 -5.25
N ARG A 42 2.65 -11.27 -5.14
CA ARG A 42 3.31 -11.05 -3.85
C ARG A 42 2.49 -10.14 -2.93
N PHE A 43 1.99 -9.02 -3.45
CA PHE A 43 1.09 -8.14 -2.70
C PHE A 43 -0.20 -8.83 -2.28
N ALA A 44 -0.81 -9.63 -3.16
CA ALA A 44 -2.00 -10.41 -2.85
C ALA A 44 -1.78 -11.33 -1.64
N ARG A 45 -0.64 -12.03 -1.59
CA ARG A 45 -0.28 -12.87 -0.42
C ARG A 45 -0.08 -12.05 0.84
N LYS A 46 0.64 -10.93 0.77
CA LYS A 46 0.88 -10.04 1.92
C LYS A 46 -0.42 -9.45 2.48
N LEU A 47 -1.37 -9.13 1.59
CA LEU A 47 -2.66 -8.52 1.92
C LEU A 47 -3.77 -9.56 2.19
N ASP A 48 -3.44 -10.86 2.26
CA ASP A 48 -4.41 -11.95 2.47
C ASP A 48 -5.55 -11.98 1.44
N ILE A 49 -5.25 -11.69 0.18
CA ILE A 49 -6.23 -11.66 -0.91
C ILE A 49 -6.42 -13.06 -1.48
N THR A 50 -7.67 -13.50 -1.55
CA THR A 50 -8.02 -14.80 -2.15
C THR A 50 -7.89 -14.77 -3.67
N GLU A 51 -7.68 -15.91 -4.33
CA GLU A 51 -7.61 -15.97 -5.80
C GLU A 51 -8.89 -15.40 -6.45
N SER A 52 -10.06 -15.65 -5.85
CA SER A 52 -11.33 -15.13 -6.36
C SER A 52 -11.44 -13.60 -6.29
N GLU A 53 -10.80 -12.98 -5.30
CA GLU A 53 -10.74 -11.51 -5.18
C GLU A 53 -9.69 -10.93 -6.12
N TYR A 54 -8.55 -11.62 -6.23
CA TYR A 54 -7.49 -11.30 -7.16
C TYR A 54 -8.02 -11.20 -8.60
N GLU A 55 -8.71 -12.24 -9.07
CA GLU A 55 -9.33 -12.28 -10.40
C GLU A 55 -10.36 -11.14 -10.58
N LYS A 56 -11.26 -10.93 -9.61
CA LYS A 56 -12.27 -9.85 -9.67
C LYS A 56 -11.66 -8.46 -9.77
N VAL A 57 -10.56 -8.22 -9.08
CA VAL A 57 -9.87 -6.92 -9.12
C VAL A 57 -9.18 -6.73 -10.48
N LEU A 58 -8.59 -7.79 -11.04
CA LEU A 58 -7.96 -7.77 -12.37
C LEU A 58 -8.95 -7.62 -13.53
N GLU A 59 -10.17 -8.15 -13.40
CA GLU A 59 -11.22 -7.99 -14.41
C GLU A 59 -11.59 -6.52 -14.63
N ASN A 60 -11.59 -5.71 -13.56
CA ASN A 60 -11.91 -4.30 -13.66
C ASN A 60 -11.11 -3.43 -12.67
N PRO A 61 -9.81 -3.18 -12.94
CA PRO A 61 -8.96 -2.38 -12.06
C PRO A 61 -9.48 -0.93 -11.90
N LYS A 62 -10.08 -0.40 -12.97
CA LYS A 62 -10.61 0.97 -13.03
C LYS A 62 -11.81 1.20 -12.12
N ALA A 63 -12.49 0.15 -11.66
CA ALA A 63 -13.55 0.25 -10.66
C ALA A 63 -13.04 0.70 -9.29
N TYR A 64 -11.72 0.67 -9.08
CA TYR A 64 -11.08 0.97 -7.80
C TYR A 64 -10.12 2.16 -7.90
N PRO A 65 -10.60 3.36 -8.26
CA PRO A 65 -9.74 4.52 -8.32
C PRO A 65 -9.20 4.83 -6.92
N LEU A 66 -7.89 5.02 -6.84
CA LEU A 66 -7.28 5.59 -5.65
C LEU A 66 -7.70 7.06 -5.56
N THR A 67 -8.64 7.37 -4.68
CA THR A 67 -9.11 8.74 -4.51
C THR A 67 -8.10 9.53 -3.67
N PRO A 68 -7.48 10.59 -4.22
CA PRO A 68 -6.61 11.44 -3.43
C PRO A 68 -7.45 12.12 -2.34
N SER A 69 -6.99 12.02 -1.09
CA SER A 69 -7.57 12.81 0.01
C SER A 69 -7.02 14.23 -0.07
N HIS A 70 -7.80 15.27 0.24
CA HIS A 70 -7.23 16.62 0.43
C HIS A 70 -6.53 16.78 1.79
N ASP A 71 -6.76 15.83 2.69
CA ASP A 71 -6.22 15.79 4.04
C ASP A 71 -4.97 14.91 4.08
N THR A 72 -3.83 15.52 4.43
CA THR A 72 -2.52 14.87 4.54
C THR A 72 -2.51 13.79 5.63
N GLU A 73 -3.23 13.99 6.73
CA GLU A 73 -3.28 13.01 7.83
C GLU A 73 -3.88 11.70 7.33
N ARG A 74 -5.04 11.76 6.66
CA ARG A 74 -5.68 10.59 6.03
C ARG A 74 -4.82 9.90 4.98
N ARG A 75 -4.01 10.64 4.23
CA ARG A 75 -3.05 10.04 3.28
C ARG A 75 -2.00 9.23 4.04
N LEU A 76 -1.49 9.79 5.14
CA LEU A 76 -0.50 9.14 5.97
C LEU A 76 -1.08 7.91 6.69
N GLU A 77 -2.32 7.99 7.19
CA GLU A 77 -3.05 6.85 7.77
C GLU A 77 -3.17 5.70 6.75
N ARG A 78 -3.65 5.98 5.52
CA ARG A 78 -3.74 4.95 4.47
C ARG A 78 -2.38 4.35 4.12
N LEU A 79 -1.32 5.15 4.13
CA LEU A 79 0.02 4.66 3.82
C LEU A 79 0.57 3.81 4.96
N HIS A 80 0.42 4.27 6.20
CA HIS A 80 0.81 3.54 7.41
C HIS A 80 0.08 2.20 7.50
N ASP A 81 -1.22 2.18 7.23
CA ASP A 81 -2.03 0.97 7.17
C ASP A 81 -1.51 -0.04 6.16
N LEU A 82 -1.15 0.42 4.95
CA LEU A 82 -0.51 -0.44 3.95
C LEU A 82 0.82 -1.01 4.46
N PHE A 83 1.72 -0.15 4.97
CA PHE A 83 3.04 -0.55 5.48
C PHE A 83 2.97 -1.58 6.61
N ARG A 84 1.99 -1.45 7.53
CA ARG A 84 1.78 -2.43 8.60
C ARG A 84 1.54 -3.85 8.09
N ILE A 85 0.90 -3.98 6.93
CA ILE A 85 0.55 -5.28 6.35
C ILE A 85 1.69 -5.82 5.50
N ILE A 86 2.21 -5.01 4.57
CA ILE A 86 3.20 -5.47 3.60
C ILE A 86 4.61 -5.66 4.17
N PHE A 87 4.88 -5.09 5.35
CA PHE A 87 6.14 -5.23 6.07
C PHE A 87 6.08 -6.33 7.15
N ALA A 88 4.99 -7.10 7.24
CA ALA A 88 4.85 -8.14 8.26
C ALA A 88 5.92 -9.25 8.17
N ASP A 89 6.52 -9.45 7.00
CA ASP A 89 7.64 -10.37 6.75
C ASP A 89 9.03 -9.69 6.81
N HIS A 90 9.07 -8.41 7.19
CA HIS A 90 10.25 -7.55 7.29
C HIS A 90 11.05 -7.37 5.98
N LEU A 91 10.43 -7.59 4.81
CA LEU A 91 11.11 -7.49 3.52
C LEU A 91 10.29 -6.67 2.53
N ILE A 92 10.91 -5.62 1.98
CA ILE A 92 10.45 -4.89 0.79
C ILE A 92 11.64 -4.77 -0.15
N ASP A 93 11.50 -5.26 -1.38
CA ASP A 93 12.51 -5.08 -2.42
C ASP A 93 12.29 -3.80 -3.25
N ASP A 94 13.22 -3.50 -4.16
CA ASP A 94 13.19 -2.28 -4.96
C ASP A 94 11.95 -2.19 -5.88
N GLU A 95 11.44 -3.33 -6.36
CA GLU A 95 10.27 -3.40 -7.24
C GLU A 95 8.98 -3.12 -6.46
N GLU A 96 8.86 -3.72 -5.28
CA GLU A 96 7.78 -3.43 -4.33
C GLU A 96 7.83 -1.95 -3.88
N ALA A 97 9.02 -1.44 -3.55
CA ALA A 97 9.20 -0.04 -3.15
C ALA A 97 8.73 0.96 -4.21
N GLU A 98 9.04 0.70 -5.48
CA GLU A 98 8.59 1.55 -6.60
C GLU A 98 7.06 1.52 -6.78
N LEU A 99 6.42 0.36 -6.59
CA LEU A 99 4.96 0.27 -6.66
C LEU A 99 4.28 0.99 -5.47
N ILE A 100 4.86 0.90 -4.27
CA ILE A 100 4.36 1.63 -3.09
C ILE A 100 4.58 3.14 -3.25
N LYS A 101 5.66 3.55 -3.91
CA LYS A 101 5.88 4.96 -4.26
C LYS A 101 4.78 5.47 -5.21
N ARG A 102 4.44 4.72 -6.26
CA ARG A 102 3.30 5.03 -7.14
C ARG A 102 1.99 5.13 -6.34
N TYR A 103 1.80 4.27 -5.35
CA TYR A 103 0.67 4.32 -4.43
C TYR A 103 0.64 5.61 -3.58
N ALA A 104 1.77 6.03 -3.00
CA ALA A 104 1.86 7.28 -2.27
C ALA A 104 1.56 8.51 -3.17
N ILE A 105 2.05 8.50 -4.41
CA ILE A 105 1.73 9.54 -5.39
C ILE A 105 0.23 9.57 -5.69
N GLY A 106 -0.40 8.40 -5.91
CA GLY A 106 -1.83 8.30 -6.15
C GLY A 106 -2.71 8.71 -4.95
N LEU A 107 -2.20 8.63 -3.72
CA LEU A 107 -2.85 9.22 -2.54
C LEU A 107 -2.79 10.76 -2.52
N GLY A 108 -1.91 11.36 -3.31
CA GLY A 108 -1.75 12.80 -3.46
C GLY A 108 -0.45 13.38 -2.87
N PHE A 109 0.53 12.55 -2.50
CA PHE A 109 1.86 13.04 -2.16
C PHE A 109 2.61 13.50 -3.42
N SER A 110 3.48 14.50 -3.29
CA SER A 110 4.38 14.86 -4.39
C SER A 110 5.43 13.76 -4.60
N ASN A 111 6.05 13.72 -5.78
CA ASN A 111 7.10 12.73 -6.07
C ASN A 111 8.24 12.78 -5.03
N HIS A 112 8.75 13.98 -4.74
CA HIS A 112 9.79 14.20 -3.73
C HIS A 112 9.34 13.78 -2.31
N ALA A 113 8.10 14.12 -1.92
CA ALA A 113 7.58 13.71 -0.62
C ALA A 113 7.43 12.19 -0.54
N SER A 114 6.98 11.55 -1.61
CA SER A 114 6.81 10.11 -1.69
C SER A 114 8.15 9.39 -1.47
N ASP A 115 9.22 9.81 -2.14
CA ASP A 115 10.56 9.24 -1.92
C ASP A 115 11.01 9.30 -0.45
N ALA A 116 10.86 10.47 0.17
CA ALA A 116 11.24 10.66 1.57
C ALA A 116 10.39 9.80 2.51
N ILE A 117 9.08 9.76 2.28
CA ILE A 117 8.14 8.99 3.12
C ILE A 117 8.39 7.49 2.97
N ILE A 118 8.52 6.95 1.74
CA ILE A 118 8.76 5.52 1.53
C ILE A 118 10.07 5.08 2.17
N LYS A 119 11.16 5.82 1.92
CA LYS A 119 12.46 5.55 2.54
C LYS A 119 12.36 5.54 4.07
N ARG A 120 11.65 6.51 4.63
CA ARG A 120 11.51 6.65 6.07
C ARG A 120 10.62 5.57 6.67
N SER A 121 9.54 5.19 6.00
CA SER A 121 8.68 4.08 6.40
C SER A 121 9.45 2.76 6.42
N ILE A 122 10.25 2.47 5.39
CA ILE A 122 11.10 1.26 5.36
C ILE A 122 12.08 1.26 6.54
N GLN A 123 12.69 2.40 6.86
CA GLN A 123 13.57 2.52 8.04
C GLN A 123 12.83 2.26 9.36
N ILE A 124 11.65 2.86 9.53
CA ILE A 124 10.83 2.71 10.76
C ILE A 124 10.40 1.26 10.93
N PHE A 125 9.77 0.68 9.92
CA PHE A 125 9.25 -0.70 9.97
C PHE A 125 10.36 -1.75 9.96
N GLY A 126 11.52 -1.43 9.37
CA GLY A 126 12.74 -2.25 9.40
C GLY A 126 13.55 -2.14 10.69
N GLY A 127 13.14 -1.32 11.66
CA GLY A 127 13.88 -1.10 12.90
C GLY A 127 15.21 -0.35 12.72
N GLN A 128 15.42 0.26 11.56
CA GLN A 128 16.61 1.06 11.22
C GLN A 128 16.39 2.53 11.57
N ILE A 129 16.05 2.82 12.83
CA ILE A 129 15.92 4.19 13.32
C ILE A 129 17.25 4.68 13.92
N SER A 130 17.53 5.98 13.77
CA SER A 130 18.71 6.57 14.40
C SER A 130 18.54 6.65 15.92
N PHE A 131 19.63 6.80 16.67
CA PHE A 131 19.55 7.01 18.11
C PHE A 131 18.76 8.27 18.46
N GLU A 132 18.91 9.35 17.70
CA GLU A 132 18.17 10.61 17.89
C GLU A 132 16.66 10.40 17.72
N ASP A 133 16.25 9.67 16.67
CA ASP A 133 14.84 9.35 16.44
C ASP A 133 14.26 8.45 17.53
N TYR A 134 15.05 7.49 17.99
CA TYR A 134 14.68 6.61 19.09
C TYR A 134 14.46 7.41 20.38
N GLN A 135 15.36 8.32 20.72
CA GLN A 135 15.20 9.22 21.87
C GLN A 135 13.94 10.07 21.74
N TYR A 136 13.71 10.68 20.57
CA TYR A 136 12.52 11.49 20.31
C TYR A 136 11.21 10.70 20.53
N LEU A 137 11.15 9.45 20.06
CA LEU A 137 9.97 8.61 20.24
C LEU A 137 9.73 8.23 21.71
N LEU A 138 10.79 8.08 22.52
CA LEU A 138 10.66 7.80 23.96
C LEU A 138 10.22 9.02 24.78
N GLU A 139 10.59 10.22 24.35
CA GLU A 139 10.26 11.48 25.02
C GLU A 139 8.87 12.02 24.62
N LYS A 140 8.25 11.44 23.58
CA LYS A 140 6.92 11.82 23.14
C LYS A 140 5.88 11.34 24.16
N GLU A 141 5.26 12.29 24.87
CA GLU A 141 4.10 12.02 25.73
C GLU A 141 2.87 11.64 24.87
N ASP A 142 2.09 10.65 25.33
CA ASP A 142 0.88 10.13 24.66
C ASP A 142 -0.25 11.16 24.52
#